data_AF-A0A2P6V2J5-F1
#
_entry.id   AF-A0A2P6V2J5-F1
#
_cell.length_a   1.000
_cell.length_b   1.000
_cell.length_c   1.000
_cell.angle_alpha   90.00
_cell.angle_beta   90.00
_cell.angle_gamma   90.00
#
_symmetry.space_group_name_H-M   'P 1'
#
loop_
_entity.id
_entity.type
_entity.pdbx_description
1 polymer ?
#
loop_
_entity_poly.entity_id
_entity_poly.type
_entity_poly.pdbx_seq_one_letter_code
_entity_poly.pdbx_strand_id
1 'polypeptide(L)'
;MDNSLKVEQFLLLAKHARGLALVDLIGKCTAEPGLYTFGEILSLPGVQELQSSEHAAAYKLLQLYAYGTWKDYRADASRYPPLSEVQQHKLKLLSLVSAADGARTLSYEALMTAAELPNVRALEDALITDCFYSGLLRGTLDQRNRCLHVEAAFCRDVRPADLAGAAGALGEWLAAANGVLRGIEERIDWTANAAAAAERQRGETAAALDAERKSIRTTIELQAQADSSGMLMDEQEGFSLAELEGAQDTRPGPSSGRHTKRRSGATSGAAGKRCYRHLLDTNGPTDEEGFFTNGRATWFEHPHTGSCGYGKLDGYKFGRDAVAAMPDVNPDYKAGACGRCYELKCRGIRALSADGSVDLDRSDACYDSTTRIVIQIVDTCPCKGNEKWCCGDAGLVHFDLSDGAFARLAPQGKGIIGLAWRPVPCELAGNGTASEQDWQEMEQAVDAGASLEVFAGGELGQGWKKTVYGDDLKAMYTYDSSLVPVEQGGRALCTTVGQYGGFDFHTAAESTTVFENGEAVEYWVRAPAGGSGIGDLVMRLGNVIGRTCTKEVSVSAGLTQDVVDGWTRVYHPISAFECKDMGDYGATPSQLNRLQWENKQSGKQGICVKDVKIVPRVASFDGAGRR
;
A
#
# COMPACT_ATOMS: atom_id res chain seq x y z
N MET A 1 -30.61 -7.80 1.89
CA MET A 1 -31.11 -8.68 0.79
C MET A 1 -32.61 -9.01 0.91
N ASP A 2 -33.44 -8.21 1.61
CA ASP A 2 -34.84 -8.58 1.94
C ASP A 2 -35.89 -7.92 1.01
N ASN A 3 -35.55 -6.82 0.31
CA ASN A 3 -36.51 -6.06 -0.51
C ASN A 3 -37.12 -6.87 -1.68
N SER A 4 -36.28 -7.59 -2.46
CA SER A 4 -36.75 -8.33 -3.64
C SER A 4 -37.75 -9.44 -3.29
N LEU A 5 -37.49 -10.18 -2.20
CA LEU A 5 -38.37 -11.26 -1.74
C LEU A 5 -39.74 -10.71 -1.31
N LYS A 6 -39.74 -9.56 -0.62
CA LYS A 6 -40.97 -8.88 -0.21
C LYS A 6 -41.74 -8.36 -1.42
N VAL A 7 -41.07 -7.74 -2.39
CA VAL A 7 -41.70 -7.30 -3.65
C VAL A 7 -42.41 -8.49 -4.31
N GLU A 8 -41.74 -9.63 -4.47
CA GLU A 8 -42.35 -10.84 -5.07
C GLU A 8 -43.58 -11.34 -4.29
N GLN A 9 -43.50 -11.37 -2.95
CA GLN A 9 -44.61 -11.76 -2.09
C GLN A 9 -45.83 -10.85 -2.29
N PHE A 10 -45.63 -9.53 -2.27
CA PHE A 10 -46.72 -8.58 -2.46
C PHE A 10 -47.24 -8.55 -3.91
N LEU A 11 -46.39 -8.80 -4.90
CA LEU A 11 -46.82 -8.97 -6.29
C LEU A 11 -47.75 -10.17 -6.47
N LEU A 12 -47.44 -11.30 -5.83
CA LEU A 12 -48.31 -12.49 -5.86
C LEU A 12 -49.68 -12.22 -5.24
N LEU A 13 -49.71 -11.53 -4.10
CA LEU A 13 -50.95 -11.15 -3.43
C LEU A 13 -51.76 -10.13 -4.26
N ALA A 14 -51.08 -9.16 -4.88
CA ALA A 14 -51.70 -8.11 -5.67
C ALA A 14 -52.32 -8.64 -6.98
N LYS A 15 -51.73 -9.68 -7.59
CA LYS A 15 -52.26 -10.28 -8.85
C LYS A 15 -53.69 -10.81 -8.72
N HIS A 16 -54.10 -11.24 -7.53
CA HIS A 16 -55.42 -11.84 -7.30
C HIS A 16 -56.38 -10.93 -6.53
N ALA A 17 -55.91 -9.79 -6.01
CA ALA A 17 -56.72 -8.83 -5.27
C ALA A 17 -57.44 -7.83 -6.20
N ARG A 18 -58.62 -7.35 -5.80
CA ARG A 18 -59.39 -6.30 -6.52
C ARG A 18 -60.07 -5.33 -5.55
N GLY A 19 -60.33 -4.11 -5.99
CA GLY A 19 -61.09 -3.09 -5.25
C GLY A 19 -60.52 -2.83 -3.85
N LEU A 20 -61.36 -2.93 -2.81
CA LEU A 20 -60.98 -2.74 -1.41
C LEU A 20 -59.82 -3.63 -0.94
N ALA A 21 -59.70 -4.85 -1.48
CA ALA A 21 -58.59 -5.74 -1.11
C ALA A 21 -57.23 -5.21 -1.60
N LEU A 22 -57.19 -4.52 -2.76
CA LEU A 22 -55.98 -3.85 -3.22
C LEU A 22 -55.68 -2.59 -2.39
N VAL A 23 -56.71 -1.87 -1.93
CA VAL A 23 -56.53 -0.70 -1.05
C VAL A 23 -55.89 -1.12 0.27
N ASP A 24 -56.39 -2.20 0.89
CA ASP A 24 -55.80 -2.76 2.11
C ASP A 24 -54.37 -3.28 1.86
N LEU A 25 -54.13 -3.91 0.72
CA LEU A 25 -52.80 -4.37 0.32
C LEU A 25 -51.82 -3.20 0.15
N ILE A 26 -52.22 -2.10 -0.49
CA ILE A 26 -51.40 -0.89 -0.62
C ILE A 26 -51.07 -0.30 0.77
N GLY A 27 -52.05 -0.29 1.68
CA GLY A 27 -51.83 0.10 3.08
C GLY A 27 -50.75 -0.76 3.75
N LYS A 28 -50.81 -2.08 3.57
CA LYS A 28 -49.82 -3.03 4.08
C LYS A 28 -48.45 -2.85 3.42
N CYS A 29 -48.37 -2.74 2.10
CA CYS A 29 -47.11 -2.52 1.37
C CYS A 29 -46.39 -1.24 1.83
N THR A 30 -47.15 -0.16 2.00
CA THR A 30 -46.58 1.13 2.42
C THR A 30 -46.15 1.14 3.89
N ALA A 31 -46.71 0.27 4.73
CA ALA A 31 -46.29 0.10 6.13
C ALA A 31 -45.18 -0.95 6.34
N GLU A 32 -44.99 -1.88 5.39
CA GLU A 32 -44.06 -3.00 5.55
C GLU A 32 -42.58 -2.53 5.66
N PRO A 33 -41.83 -2.92 6.71
CA PRO A 33 -40.41 -2.60 6.82
C PRO A 33 -39.59 -3.36 5.76
N GLY A 34 -38.56 -2.73 5.19
CA GLY A 34 -37.67 -3.39 4.23
C GLY A 34 -38.18 -3.44 2.77
N LEU A 35 -39.41 -3.00 2.51
CA LEU A 35 -39.96 -2.84 1.16
C LEU A 35 -39.84 -1.39 0.70
N TYR A 36 -38.95 -1.06 -0.23
CA TYR A 36 -38.66 0.33 -0.63
C TYR A 36 -38.87 0.64 -2.11
N THR A 37 -39.12 -0.39 -2.93
CA THR A 37 -39.49 -0.26 -4.35
C THR A 37 -40.93 -0.68 -4.57
N PHE A 38 -41.64 0.07 -5.41
CA PHE A 38 -43.07 -0.08 -5.64
C PHE A 38 -43.43 -0.06 -7.13
N GLY A 39 -42.47 0.11 -8.03
CA GLY A 39 -42.68 0.24 -9.47
C GLY A 39 -43.35 -0.97 -10.09
N GLU A 40 -42.93 -2.18 -9.71
CA GLU A 40 -43.53 -3.42 -10.20
C GLU A 40 -44.98 -3.56 -9.74
N ILE A 41 -45.27 -3.21 -8.47
CA ILE A 41 -46.63 -3.25 -7.92
C ILE A 41 -47.50 -2.20 -8.61
N LEU A 42 -46.96 -1.00 -8.87
CA LEU A 42 -47.64 0.07 -9.58
C LEU A 42 -47.95 -0.29 -11.05
N SER A 43 -47.10 -1.10 -11.68
CA SER A 43 -47.29 -1.57 -13.06
C SER A 43 -48.39 -2.61 -13.24
N LEU A 44 -48.92 -3.18 -12.14
CA LEU A 44 -49.97 -4.20 -12.23
C LEU A 44 -51.27 -3.61 -12.79
N PRO A 45 -51.93 -4.28 -13.76
CA PRO A 45 -53.16 -3.78 -14.38
C PRO A 45 -54.26 -3.47 -13.37
N GLY A 46 -54.45 -4.34 -12.37
CA GLY A 46 -55.46 -4.13 -11.32
C GLY A 46 -55.18 -2.91 -10.43
N VAL A 47 -53.92 -2.50 -10.28
CA VAL A 47 -53.53 -1.28 -9.56
C VAL A 47 -53.70 -0.05 -10.45
N GLN A 48 -53.40 -0.16 -11.74
CA GLN A 48 -53.63 0.92 -12.71
C GLN A 48 -55.13 1.24 -12.87
N GLU A 49 -56.00 0.23 -12.83
CA GLU A 49 -57.47 0.41 -12.82
C GLU A 49 -57.95 1.23 -11.62
N LEU A 50 -57.23 1.24 -10.49
CA LEU A 50 -57.60 2.05 -9.32
C LEU A 50 -57.51 3.54 -9.60
N GLN A 51 -56.70 3.97 -10.57
CA GLN A 51 -56.53 5.39 -10.92
C GLN A 51 -57.84 6.04 -11.39
N SER A 52 -58.70 5.29 -12.09
CA SER A 52 -59.99 5.75 -12.60
C SER A 52 -61.18 5.37 -11.71
N SER A 53 -60.93 4.66 -10.61
CA SER A 53 -61.94 4.17 -9.67
C SER A 53 -62.20 5.15 -8.51
N GLU A 54 -63.18 4.81 -7.66
CA GLU A 54 -63.42 5.49 -6.37
C GLU A 54 -62.23 5.43 -5.40
N HIS A 55 -61.28 4.52 -5.62
CA HIS A 55 -60.08 4.32 -4.81
C HIS A 55 -58.82 5.02 -5.36
N ALA A 56 -58.98 6.04 -6.21
CA ALA A 56 -57.87 6.79 -6.79
C ALA A 56 -56.88 7.37 -5.77
N ALA A 57 -57.32 7.63 -4.53
CA ALA A 57 -56.45 8.07 -3.44
C ALA A 57 -55.40 7.01 -3.05
N ALA A 58 -55.73 5.73 -3.08
CA ALA A 58 -54.80 4.64 -2.78
C ALA A 58 -53.75 4.48 -3.89
N TYR A 59 -54.14 4.65 -5.15
CA TYR A 59 -53.19 4.69 -6.27
C TYR A 59 -52.20 5.87 -6.14
N LYS A 60 -52.72 7.07 -5.83
CA LYS A 60 -51.88 8.26 -5.58
C LYS A 60 -50.92 8.07 -4.41
N LEU A 61 -51.35 7.36 -3.36
CA LEU A 61 -50.48 7.00 -2.24
C LEU A 61 -49.32 6.10 -2.70
N LEU A 62 -49.58 5.06 -3.49
CA LEU A 62 -48.52 4.20 -4.02
C LEU A 62 -47.56 4.99 -4.94
N GLN A 63 -48.11 5.88 -5.78
CA GLN A 63 -47.31 6.76 -6.63
C GLN A 63 -46.41 7.71 -5.84
N LEU A 64 -46.90 8.23 -4.70
CA LEU A 64 -46.12 9.06 -3.78
C LEU A 64 -44.93 8.29 -3.19
N TYR A 65 -45.10 7.01 -2.83
CA TYR A 65 -44.00 6.19 -2.32
C TYR A 65 -43.00 5.78 -3.40
N ALA A 66 -43.48 5.49 -4.61
CA ALA A 66 -42.63 5.16 -5.75
C ALA A 66 -41.80 6.36 -6.22
N TYR A 67 -42.38 7.58 -6.22
CA TYR A 67 -41.80 8.71 -6.95
C TYR A 67 -41.80 10.07 -6.25
N GLY A 68 -42.53 10.25 -5.15
CA GLY A 68 -42.66 11.54 -4.47
C GLY A 68 -41.85 11.62 -3.17
N THR A 69 -42.09 12.65 -2.39
CA THR A 69 -41.36 12.95 -1.14
C THR A 69 -42.31 13.36 -0.02
N TRP A 70 -41.79 13.47 1.20
CA TRP A 70 -42.51 13.97 2.37
C TRP A 70 -43.05 15.38 2.15
N LYS A 71 -42.32 16.23 1.44
CA LYS A 71 -42.77 17.58 1.07
C LYS A 71 -44.00 17.53 0.17
N ASP A 72 -44.05 16.60 -0.78
CA ASP A 72 -45.19 16.45 -1.69
C ASP A 72 -46.45 16.01 -0.94
N TYR A 73 -46.30 15.10 0.04
CA TYR A 73 -47.40 14.72 0.93
C TYR A 73 -47.92 15.90 1.75
N ARG A 74 -47.01 16.71 2.30
CA ARG A 74 -47.36 17.86 3.14
C ARG A 74 -48.02 19.00 2.36
N ALA A 75 -47.64 19.19 1.10
CA ALA A 75 -48.26 20.19 0.24
C ALA A 75 -49.73 19.87 -0.06
N ASP A 76 -50.07 18.58 -0.18
CA ASP A 76 -51.30 18.11 -0.80
C ASP A 76 -51.97 16.96 0.01
N ALA A 77 -51.93 17.05 1.34
CA ALA A 77 -52.34 15.97 2.26
C ALA A 77 -53.79 15.46 2.06
N SER A 78 -54.70 16.30 1.58
CA SER A 78 -56.10 15.95 1.31
C SER A 78 -56.28 14.98 0.14
N ARG A 79 -55.25 14.80 -0.71
CA ARG A 79 -55.27 13.92 -1.87
C ARG A 79 -54.94 12.46 -1.53
N TYR A 80 -54.50 12.20 -0.30
CA TYR A 80 -53.99 10.92 0.15
C TYR A 80 -54.81 10.40 1.34
N PRO A 81 -54.88 9.07 1.54
CA PRO A 81 -55.39 8.50 2.78
C PRO A 81 -54.54 8.95 3.99
N PRO A 82 -55.11 9.01 5.20
CA PRO A 82 -54.36 9.33 6.40
C PRO A 82 -53.26 8.29 6.64
N LEU A 83 -52.02 8.75 6.86
CA LEU A 83 -50.86 7.88 7.04
C LEU A 83 -50.67 7.53 8.52
N SER A 84 -50.41 6.25 8.80
CA SER A 84 -49.92 5.78 10.10
C SER A 84 -48.51 6.31 10.41
N GLU A 85 -48.10 6.28 11.67
CA GLU A 85 -46.75 6.75 12.08
C GLU A 85 -45.63 5.98 11.36
N VAL A 86 -45.81 4.67 11.16
CA VAL A 86 -44.84 3.81 10.44
C VAL A 86 -44.70 4.23 8.98
N GLN A 87 -45.83 4.51 8.31
CA GLN A 87 -45.85 5.02 6.94
C GLN A 87 -45.17 6.40 6.86
N GLN A 88 -45.52 7.33 7.75
CA GLN A 88 -44.91 8.65 7.78
C GLN A 88 -43.38 8.59 7.95
N HIS A 89 -42.91 7.75 8.88
CA HIS A 89 -41.48 7.54 9.10
C HIS A 89 -40.79 7.00 7.83
N LYS A 90 -41.37 6.00 7.17
CA LYS A 90 -40.82 5.45 5.92
C LYS A 90 -40.79 6.46 4.77
N LEU A 91 -41.81 7.31 4.62
CA LEU A 91 -41.82 8.34 3.58
C LEU A 91 -40.73 9.40 3.82
N LYS A 92 -40.48 9.76 5.09
CA LYS A 92 -39.36 10.63 5.47
C LYS A 92 -38.02 9.99 5.11
N LEU A 93 -37.85 8.70 5.39
CA LEU A 93 -36.67 7.92 5.02
C LEU A 93 -36.41 7.94 3.50
N LEU A 94 -37.43 7.64 2.70
CA LEU A 94 -37.34 7.70 1.23
C LEU A 94 -37.01 9.11 0.73
N SER A 95 -37.45 10.16 1.44
CA SER A 95 -37.12 11.55 1.09
C SER A 95 -35.66 11.88 1.33
N LEU A 96 -35.04 11.30 2.36
CA LEU A 96 -33.59 11.40 2.59
C LEU A 96 -32.82 10.69 1.47
N VAL A 97 -33.27 9.51 1.05
CA VAL A 97 -32.67 8.75 -0.06
C VAL A 97 -32.78 9.53 -1.38
N SER A 98 -33.94 10.10 -1.68
CA SER A 98 -34.11 10.94 -2.87
C SER A 98 -33.26 12.23 -2.83
N ALA A 99 -33.02 12.79 -1.65
CA ALA A 99 -32.10 13.92 -1.52
C ALA A 99 -30.64 13.52 -1.81
N ALA A 100 -30.27 12.28 -1.50
CA ALA A 100 -28.92 11.74 -1.68
C ALA A 100 -28.61 11.30 -3.13
N ASP A 101 -29.64 11.04 -3.94
CA ASP A 101 -29.53 10.54 -5.33
C ASP A 101 -28.85 11.54 -6.29
N GLY A 102 -28.83 12.84 -5.96
CA GLY A 102 -28.26 13.89 -6.81
C GLY A 102 -27.06 14.65 -6.22
N ALA A 103 -26.64 14.34 -4.99
CA ALA A 103 -25.66 15.15 -4.27
C ALA A 103 -24.67 14.29 -3.48
N ARG A 104 -23.37 14.49 -3.76
CA ARG A 104 -22.27 13.79 -3.08
C ARG A 104 -22.04 14.30 -1.66
N THR A 105 -22.42 15.55 -1.38
CA THR A 105 -22.33 16.16 -0.05
C THR A 105 -23.62 16.89 0.23
N LEU A 106 -24.30 16.53 1.32
CA LEU A 106 -25.57 17.10 1.75
C LEU A 106 -25.42 17.77 3.10
N SER A 107 -25.93 19.00 3.25
CA SER A 107 -25.94 19.66 4.56
C SER A 107 -27.02 19.07 5.47
N TYR A 108 -26.78 19.08 6.78
CA TYR A 108 -27.78 18.63 7.76
C TYR A 108 -29.04 19.47 7.68
N GLU A 109 -28.93 20.77 7.37
CA GLU A 109 -30.07 21.65 7.18
C GLU A 109 -30.96 21.20 6.01
N ALA A 110 -30.36 20.83 4.87
CA ALA A 110 -31.11 20.32 3.72
C ALA A 110 -31.83 19.00 4.06
N LEU A 111 -31.15 18.09 4.76
CA LEU A 111 -31.72 16.80 5.17
C LEU A 111 -32.84 16.96 6.22
N MET A 112 -32.62 17.79 7.23
CA MET A 112 -33.63 18.11 8.24
C MET A 112 -34.86 18.77 7.62
N THR A 113 -34.67 19.65 6.63
CA THR A 113 -35.78 20.29 5.90
C THR A 113 -36.50 19.31 4.98
N ALA A 114 -35.79 18.34 4.39
CA ALA A 114 -36.38 17.32 3.52
C ALA A 114 -37.28 16.34 4.28
N ALA A 115 -36.84 15.86 5.45
CA ALA A 115 -37.54 14.88 6.27
C ALA A 115 -38.34 15.50 7.43
N GLU A 116 -38.30 16.82 7.60
CA GLU A 116 -38.94 17.56 8.70
C GLU A 116 -38.56 16.95 10.07
N LEU A 117 -37.25 16.94 10.34
CA LEU A 117 -36.68 16.41 11.57
C LEU A 117 -36.41 17.55 12.56
N PRO A 118 -36.75 17.35 13.84
CA PRO A 118 -36.77 18.44 14.82
C PRO A 118 -35.38 18.90 15.26
N ASN A 119 -34.39 18.01 15.22
CA ASN A 119 -33.04 18.29 15.69
C ASN A 119 -32.01 17.37 15.01
N VAL A 120 -30.72 17.72 15.19
CA VAL A 120 -29.59 16.97 14.62
C VAL A 120 -29.55 15.54 15.14
N ARG A 121 -29.91 15.30 16.41
CA ARG A 121 -29.89 13.96 16.98
C ARG A 121 -30.88 13.03 16.29
N ALA A 122 -32.10 13.51 16.02
CA ALA A 122 -33.09 12.77 15.27
C ALA A 122 -32.67 12.50 13.82
N LEU A 123 -31.90 13.41 13.20
CA LEU A 123 -31.28 13.18 11.90
C LEU A 123 -30.21 12.08 11.95
N GLU A 124 -29.28 12.16 12.89
CA GLU A 124 -28.22 11.16 13.05
C GLU A 124 -28.80 9.78 13.37
N ASP A 125 -29.76 9.69 14.28
CA ASP A 125 -30.41 8.43 14.63
C ASP A 125 -31.12 7.82 13.41
N ALA A 126 -31.79 8.64 12.58
CA ALA A 126 -32.43 8.18 11.33
C ALA A 126 -31.40 7.77 10.26
N LEU A 127 -30.31 8.52 10.09
CA LEU A 127 -29.27 8.18 9.12
C LEU A 127 -28.51 6.91 9.54
N ILE A 128 -28.16 6.77 10.80
CA ILE A 128 -27.40 5.63 11.32
C ILE A 128 -28.32 4.41 11.38
N THR A 129 -29.38 4.48 12.19
CA THR A 129 -30.24 3.33 12.51
C THR A 129 -31.10 2.91 11.32
N ASP A 130 -31.73 3.88 10.65
CA ASP A 130 -32.75 3.56 9.66
C ASP A 130 -32.22 3.56 8.23
N CYS A 131 -31.20 4.37 7.88
CA CYS A 131 -30.62 4.38 6.53
C CYS A 131 -29.39 3.47 6.38
N PHE A 132 -28.39 3.56 7.28
CA PHE A 132 -27.13 2.84 7.12
C PHE A 132 -27.27 1.34 7.44
N TYR A 133 -27.92 0.99 8.55
CA TYR A 133 -28.15 -0.44 8.89
C TYR A 133 -29.09 -1.14 7.91
N SER A 134 -30.08 -0.44 7.35
CA SER A 134 -30.98 -1.02 6.34
C SER A 134 -30.35 -1.09 4.95
N GLY A 135 -29.18 -0.46 4.75
CA GLY A 135 -28.49 -0.39 3.47
C GLY A 135 -29.13 0.57 2.46
N LEU A 136 -29.99 1.49 2.90
CA LEU A 136 -30.61 2.51 2.06
C LEU A 136 -29.66 3.64 1.67
N LEU A 137 -28.75 3.99 2.57
CA LEU A 137 -27.66 4.93 2.29
C LEU A 137 -26.35 4.33 2.77
N ARG A 138 -25.27 4.70 2.10
CA ARG A 138 -23.91 4.46 2.53
C ARG A 138 -23.16 5.78 2.43
N GLY A 139 -22.45 6.14 3.49
CA GLY A 139 -21.77 7.41 3.55
C GLY A 139 -21.15 7.68 4.91
N THR A 140 -20.49 8.82 5.03
CA THR A 140 -19.82 9.26 6.25
C THR A 140 -20.42 10.57 6.77
N LEU A 141 -20.60 10.63 8.09
CA LEU A 141 -21.16 11.80 8.77
C LEU A 141 -20.00 12.71 9.19
N ASP A 142 -19.95 13.94 8.68
CA ASP A 142 -19.04 14.97 9.13
C ASP A 142 -19.78 15.92 10.07
N GLN A 143 -19.66 15.64 11.37
CA GLN A 143 -20.31 16.42 12.41
C GLN A 143 -19.72 17.84 12.55
N ARG A 144 -18.44 18.03 12.18
CA ARG A 144 -17.78 19.33 12.28
C ARG A 144 -18.33 20.29 11.23
N ASN A 145 -18.50 19.82 10.00
CA ASN A 145 -19.02 20.60 8.89
C ASN A 145 -20.54 20.48 8.73
N ARG A 146 -21.21 19.67 9.57
CA ARG A 146 -22.66 19.40 9.55
C ARG A 146 -23.12 18.94 8.18
N CYS A 147 -22.42 17.98 7.61
CA CYS A 147 -22.75 17.41 6.32
C CYS A 147 -22.64 15.87 6.32
N LEU A 148 -23.36 15.27 5.38
CA LEU A 148 -23.31 13.87 5.03
C LEU A 148 -22.59 13.74 3.69
N HIS A 149 -21.52 12.96 3.67
CA HIS A 149 -20.87 12.54 2.44
C HIS A 149 -21.50 11.23 1.97
N VAL A 150 -22.19 11.29 0.83
CA VAL A 150 -22.89 10.13 0.26
C VAL A 150 -21.91 9.36 -0.62
N GLU A 151 -21.71 8.09 -0.30
CA GLU A 151 -20.94 7.13 -1.11
C GLU A 151 -21.84 6.36 -2.07
N ALA A 152 -22.96 5.88 -1.55
CA ALA A 152 -23.99 5.21 -2.33
C ALA A 152 -25.37 5.50 -1.75
N ALA A 153 -26.36 5.63 -2.62
CA ALA A 153 -27.76 5.71 -2.25
C ALA A 153 -28.51 4.57 -2.91
N PHE A 154 -29.49 4.01 -2.20
CA PHE A 154 -30.39 3.03 -2.77
C PHE A 154 -31.25 3.70 -3.85
N CYS A 155 -31.18 3.20 -5.07
CA CYS A 155 -32.02 3.67 -6.15
C CYS A 155 -33.47 3.23 -5.92
N ARG A 156 -34.37 4.19 -5.82
CA ARG A 156 -35.82 3.94 -5.83
C ARG A 156 -36.30 3.67 -7.26
N ASP A 157 -37.61 3.69 -7.47
CA ASP A 157 -38.24 3.52 -8.78
C ASP A 157 -37.97 4.72 -9.70
N VAL A 158 -37.55 4.41 -10.92
CA VAL A 158 -37.35 5.39 -11.99
C VAL A 158 -38.65 5.57 -12.77
N ARG A 159 -39.02 6.81 -13.07
CA ARG A 159 -40.18 7.06 -13.93
C ARG A 159 -39.81 6.72 -15.37
N PRO A 160 -40.73 6.14 -16.17
CA PRO A 160 -40.46 5.87 -17.57
C PRO A 160 -40.00 7.09 -18.38
N ALA A 161 -40.44 8.29 -18.01
CA ALA A 161 -40.03 9.54 -18.65
C ALA A 161 -38.55 9.92 -18.39
N ASP A 162 -37.98 9.48 -17.26
CA ASP A 162 -36.63 9.84 -16.83
C ASP A 162 -35.55 8.87 -17.37
N LEU A 163 -35.96 7.74 -17.98
CA LEU A 163 -35.07 6.74 -18.57
C LEU A 163 -34.18 7.31 -19.67
N ALA A 164 -34.71 8.23 -20.49
CA ALA A 164 -33.95 8.88 -21.55
C ALA A 164 -32.81 9.74 -20.98
N GLY A 165 -33.04 10.41 -19.86
CA GLY A 165 -32.02 11.19 -19.15
C GLY A 165 -30.91 10.30 -18.59
N ALA A 166 -31.28 9.18 -17.96
CA ALA A 166 -30.31 8.20 -17.46
C ALA A 166 -29.44 7.60 -18.57
N ALA A 167 -30.04 7.23 -19.71
CA ALA A 167 -29.30 6.75 -20.87
C ALA A 167 -28.36 7.82 -21.44
N GLY A 168 -28.79 9.09 -21.47
CA GLY A 168 -27.96 10.22 -21.88
C GLY A 168 -26.73 10.40 -20.99
N ALA A 169 -26.92 10.40 -19.67
CA ALA A 169 -25.82 10.52 -18.70
C ALA A 169 -24.80 9.37 -18.82
N LEU A 170 -25.26 8.14 -19.03
CA LEU A 170 -24.38 7.00 -19.31
C LEU A 170 -23.62 7.17 -20.63
N GLY A 171 -24.26 7.74 -21.66
CA GLY A 171 -23.63 8.05 -22.93
C GLY A 171 -22.54 9.11 -22.81
N GLU A 172 -22.77 10.18 -22.04
CA GLU A 172 -21.77 11.21 -21.75
C GLU A 172 -20.58 10.63 -20.97
N TRP A 173 -20.85 9.79 -19.97
CA TRP A 173 -19.79 9.14 -19.21
C TRP A 173 -18.95 8.19 -20.08
N LEU A 174 -19.59 7.40 -20.94
CA LEU A 174 -18.91 6.54 -21.91
C LEU A 174 -18.06 7.35 -22.89
N ALA A 175 -18.58 8.48 -23.39
CA ALA A 175 -17.84 9.37 -24.27
C ALA A 175 -16.61 9.97 -23.57
N ALA A 176 -16.75 10.40 -22.31
CA ALA A 176 -15.65 10.90 -21.50
C ALA A 176 -14.58 9.83 -21.25
N ALA A 177 -14.99 8.61 -20.89
CA ALA A 177 -14.07 7.48 -20.68
C ALA A 177 -13.29 7.15 -21.96
N ASN A 178 -13.97 7.05 -23.10
CA ASN A 178 -13.34 6.83 -24.40
C ASN A 178 -12.40 7.98 -24.81
N GLY A 179 -12.73 9.22 -24.43
CA GLY A 179 -11.87 10.38 -24.65
C GLY A 179 -10.57 10.31 -23.83
N VAL A 180 -10.64 9.90 -22.56
CA VAL A 180 -9.47 9.69 -21.71
C VAL A 180 -8.60 8.55 -22.24
N LEU A 181 -9.20 7.42 -22.62
CA LEU A 181 -8.48 6.28 -23.21
C LEU A 181 -7.70 6.69 -24.46
N ARG A 182 -8.36 7.38 -25.39
CA ARG A 182 -7.70 7.91 -26.59
C ARG A 182 -6.55 8.86 -26.26
N GLY A 183 -6.76 9.75 -25.28
CA GLY A 183 -5.70 10.67 -24.84
C GLY A 183 -4.51 9.98 -24.18
N ILE A 184 -4.69 8.78 -23.62
CA ILE A 184 -3.61 7.93 -23.10
C ILE A 184 -2.90 7.24 -24.27
N GLU A 185 -3.64 6.65 -25.21
CA GLU A 185 -3.10 6.02 -26.42
C GLU A 185 -2.23 7.00 -27.22
N GLU A 186 -2.73 8.21 -27.47
CA GLU A 186 -1.96 9.29 -28.13
C GLU A 186 -0.68 9.65 -27.37
N ARG A 187 -0.71 9.59 -26.03
CA ARG A 187 0.48 9.86 -25.19
C ARG A 187 1.50 8.75 -25.30
N ILE A 188 1.05 7.49 -25.31
CA ILE A 188 1.90 6.31 -25.50
C ILE A 188 2.61 6.41 -26.84
N ASP A 189 1.86 6.65 -27.93
CA ASP A 189 2.43 6.80 -29.28
C ASP A 189 3.42 7.96 -29.35
N TRP A 190 3.10 9.10 -28.73
CA TRP A 190 4.02 10.24 -28.65
C TRP A 190 5.33 9.87 -27.93
N THR A 191 5.25 9.19 -26.78
CA THR A 191 6.45 8.78 -26.03
C THR A 191 7.30 7.77 -26.79
N ALA A 192 6.68 6.79 -27.46
CA ALA A 192 7.38 5.79 -28.25
C ALA A 192 8.14 6.44 -29.43
N ASN A 193 7.47 7.35 -30.14
CA ASN A 193 8.08 8.10 -31.25
C ASN A 193 9.20 9.02 -30.77
N ALA A 194 9.02 9.70 -29.64
CA ALA A 194 10.04 10.56 -29.05
C ALA A 194 11.28 9.76 -28.59
N ALA A 195 11.08 8.59 -27.97
CA ALA A 195 12.16 7.68 -27.57
C ALA A 195 12.93 7.16 -28.79
N ALA A 196 12.21 6.73 -29.85
CA ALA A 196 12.85 6.28 -31.09
C ALA A 196 13.63 7.40 -31.79
N ALA A 197 13.12 8.64 -31.76
CA ALA A 197 13.84 9.81 -32.30
C ALA A 197 15.10 10.15 -31.48
N ALA A 198 14.99 10.12 -30.15
CA ALA A 198 16.13 10.35 -29.25
C ALA A 198 17.22 9.29 -29.43
N GLU A 199 16.84 8.02 -29.65
CA GLU A 199 17.79 6.94 -29.92
C GLU A 199 18.54 7.13 -31.24
N ARG A 200 17.83 7.50 -32.32
CA ARG A 200 18.49 7.84 -33.59
C ARG A 200 19.47 9.00 -33.43
N GLN A 201 19.06 10.06 -32.74
CA GLN A 201 19.92 11.21 -32.51
C GLN A 201 21.16 10.85 -31.66
N ARG A 202 21.01 9.97 -30.66
CA ARG A 202 22.14 9.43 -29.88
C ARG A 202 23.08 8.59 -30.75
N GLY A 203 22.54 7.74 -31.62
CA GLY A 203 23.35 6.97 -32.58
C GLY A 203 24.11 7.85 -33.57
N GLU A 204 23.45 8.86 -34.14
CA GLU A 204 24.07 9.81 -35.08
C GLU A 204 25.16 10.65 -34.41
N THR A 205 24.92 11.16 -33.20
CA THR A 205 25.91 11.92 -32.44
C THR A 205 27.10 11.06 -32.02
N ALA A 206 26.88 9.80 -31.61
CA ALA A 206 27.95 8.86 -31.30
C ALA A 206 28.80 8.54 -32.54
N ALA A 207 28.17 8.32 -33.70
CA ALA A 207 28.88 8.08 -34.96
C ALA A 207 29.69 9.31 -35.41
N ALA A 208 29.15 10.52 -35.25
CA ALA A 208 29.86 11.77 -35.56
C ALA A 208 31.09 11.95 -34.65
N LEU A 209 30.95 11.70 -33.34
CA LEU A 209 32.07 11.76 -32.39
C LEU A 209 33.16 10.72 -32.70
N ASP A 210 32.78 9.51 -33.11
CA ASP A 210 33.75 8.47 -33.51
C ASP A 210 34.50 8.84 -34.80
N ALA A 211 33.80 9.43 -35.79
CA ALA A 211 34.41 9.93 -37.01
C ALA A 211 35.42 11.06 -36.72
N GLU A 212 35.07 11.99 -35.83
CA GLU A 212 35.94 13.09 -35.43
C GLU A 212 37.16 12.60 -34.64
N ARG A 213 36.98 11.64 -33.72
CA ARG A 213 38.09 10.96 -33.03
C ARG A 213 39.05 10.27 -33.99
N LYS A 214 38.53 9.58 -35.01
CA LYS A 214 39.34 8.96 -36.07
C LYS A 214 40.12 10.02 -36.85
N SER A 215 39.49 11.14 -37.24
CA SER A 215 40.18 12.22 -37.93
C SER A 215 41.32 12.82 -37.10
N ILE A 216 41.06 13.13 -35.83
CA ILE A 216 42.07 13.68 -34.91
C ILE A 216 43.24 12.71 -34.76
N ARG A 217 42.96 11.41 -34.60
CA ARG A 217 44.00 10.39 -34.50
C ARG A 217 44.87 10.33 -35.76
N THR A 218 44.26 10.35 -36.94
CA THR A 218 45.00 10.38 -38.21
C THR A 218 45.87 11.63 -38.33
N THR A 219 45.38 12.80 -37.90
CA THR A 219 46.17 14.05 -37.89
C THR A 219 47.37 13.95 -36.95
N ILE A 220 47.20 13.38 -35.75
CA ILE A 220 48.29 13.17 -34.79
C ILE A 220 49.33 12.19 -35.35
N GLU A 221 48.90 11.09 -35.99
CA GLU A 221 49.79 10.12 -36.61
C GLU A 221 50.60 10.73 -37.77
N LEU A 222 49.98 11.61 -38.58
CA LEU A 222 50.66 12.34 -39.65
C LEU A 222 51.66 13.39 -39.11
N GLN A 223 51.33 14.10 -38.03
CA GLN A 223 52.26 15.02 -37.35
C GLN A 223 53.44 14.27 -36.74
N ALA A 224 53.20 13.13 -36.09
CA ALA A 224 54.28 12.30 -35.55
C ALA A 224 55.21 11.74 -36.63
N GLN A 225 54.68 11.42 -37.83
CA GLN A 225 55.50 11.02 -38.97
C GLN A 225 56.33 12.18 -39.53
N ALA A 226 55.75 13.39 -39.60
CA ALA A 226 56.48 14.61 -40.00
C ALA A 226 57.60 14.96 -39.01
N ASP A 227 57.38 14.80 -37.70
CA ASP A 227 58.39 15.05 -36.66
C ASP A 227 59.51 13.99 -36.63
N SER A 228 59.23 12.75 -37.09
CA SER A 228 60.24 11.68 -37.18
C SER A 228 61.14 11.78 -38.41
N SER A 229 60.70 12.48 -39.46
CA SER A 229 61.51 12.78 -40.65
C SER A 229 62.16 14.15 -40.52
N GLY A 230 63.08 14.27 -39.55
CA GLY A 230 63.96 15.42 -39.43
C GLY A 230 64.88 15.55 -40.66
N MET A 231 64.46 16.35 -41.64
CA MET A 231 65.35 16.98 -42.61
C MET A 231 65.44 18.47 -42.27
N LEU A 232 66.64 18.87 -41.89
CA LEU A 232 67.09 20.25 -41.73
C LEU A 232 66.79 21.06 -43.00
N MET A 233 66.17 22.23 -42.88
CA MET A 233 66.61 23.41 -43.64
C MET A 233 66.46 24.69 -42.82
N ASP A 234 67.46 25.53 -43.08
CA ASP A 234 67.90 26.76 -42.44
C ASP A 234 67.14 27.99 -42.94
N GLU A 235 67.47 29.15 -42.37
CA GLU A 235 66.91 30.51 -42.48
C GLU A 235 66.29 31.02 -43.82
N GLN A 236 65.37 31.99 -43.63
CA GLN A 236 64.99 33.11 -44.52
C GLN A 236 64.12 32.82 -45.77
N GLU A 237 62.84 33.23 -45.72
CA GLU A 237 62.30 34.45 -46.37
C GLU A 237 60.82 34.63 -45.96
N GLY A 238 60.40 35.88 -45.74
CA GLY A 238 59.08 36.21 -45.21
C GLY A 238 57.94 35.95 -46.19
N PHE A 239 56.74 35.71 -45.66
CA PHE A 239 55.52 36.01 -46.38
C PHE A 239 54.46 36.56 -45.43
N SER A 240 53.76 37.56 -45.94
CA SER A 240 53.02 38.61 -45.26
C SER A 240 51.85 38.14 -44.38
N LEU A 241 51.73 38.79 -43.23
CA LEU A 241 50.58 38.76 -42.33
C LEU A 241 49.49 39.72 -42.84
N ALA A 242 48.84 39.36 -43.95
CA ALA A 242 47.65 40.06 -44.46
C ALA A 242 46.90 39.17 -45.46
N GLU A 243 45.81 38.54 -45.01
CA GLU A 243 44.56 38.25 -45.77
C GLU A 243 43.77 37.15 -45.04
N LEU A 244 43.02 37.56 -44.02
CA LEU A 244 41.89 36.79 -43.50
C LEU A 244 40.78 37.79 -43.11
N GLU A 245 40.21 38.42 -44.13
CA GLU A 245 38.86 38.99 -44.09
C GLU A 245 38.08 38.45 -45.28
N GLY A 246 37.01 37.70 -45.00
CA GLY A 246 36.13 37.16 -46.02
C GLY A 246 35.04 36.21 -45.49
N ALA A 247 34.04 36.82 -44.86
CA ALA A 247 32.66 36.32 -44.68
C ALA A 247 32.26 35.52 -43.41
N GLN A 248 31.69 36.30 -42.47
CA GLN A 248 30.38 36.11 -41.83
C GLN A 248 30.17 35.03 -40.75
N ASP A 249 30.47 35.50 -39.54
CA ASP A 249 29.75 35.38 -38.27
C ASP A 249 28.20 35.25 -38.36
N THR A 250 27.60 34.34 -37.60
CA THR A 250 26.50 34.66 -36.68
C THR A 250 26.43 33.67 -35.50
N ARG A 251 27.00 34.05 -34.35
CA ARG A 251 26.19 34.40 -33.15
C ARG A 251 27.04 34.49 -31.86
N PRO A 252 26.91 35.57 -31.07
CA PRO A 252 27.76 35.83 -29.91
C PRO A 252 27.13 35.45 -28.56
N GLY A 253 28.01 35.21 -27.59
CA GLY A 253 27.72 35.08 -26.16
C GLY A 253 27.40 36.41 -25.44
N PRO A 254 27.30 36.37 -24.10
CA PRO A 254 26.58 37.35 -23.31
C PRO A 254 27.47 38.50 -22.80
N SER A 255 26.90 39.69 -22.66
CA SER A 255 27.49 40.77 -21.86
C SER A 255 26.46 41.50 -20.99
N SER A 256 26.93 41.86 -19.81
CA SER A 256 26.29 42.63 -18.76
C SER A 256 26.27 44.14 -19.04
N GLY A 257 25.23 44.87 -18.62
CA GLY A 257 25.40 46.30 -18.24
C GLY A 257 24.20 47.26 -18.37
N ARG A 258 23.53 47.51 -17.23
CA ARG A 258 22.97 48.79 -16.71
C ARG A 258 21.95 49.68 -17.48
N HIS A 259 20.80 49.82 -16.78
CA HIS A 259 20.01 51.02 -16.41
C HIS A 259 19.51 52.03 -17.45
N THR A 260 18.19 52.31 -17.44
CA THR A 260 17.62 53.62 -17.04
C THR A 260 16.12 53.53 -16.69
N LYS A 261 15.68 54.46 -15.83
CA LYS A 261 14.35 54.62 -15.21
C LYS A 261 13.34 55.31 -16.15
N ARG A 262 12.04 54.93 -16.08
CA ARG A 262 10.92 55.87 -15.75
C ARG A 262 9.52 55.20 -15.64
N ARG A 263 9.03 55.21 -14.40
CA ARG A 263 7.70 55.56 -13.84
C ARG A 263 6.37 55.39 -14.64
N SER A 264 5.53 54.52 -14.03
CA SER A 264 4.12 54.64 -13.60
C SER A 264 2.92 54.67 -14.57
N GLY A 265 2.03 53.69 -14.39
CA GLY A 265 0.59 53.73 -14.66
C GLY A 265 -0.08 52.38 -14.28
N ALA A 266 -1.09 52.40 -13.40
CA ALA A 266 -1.86 51.26 -12.87
C ALA A 266 -2.68 50.53 -13.97
N THR A 267 -3.11 49.25 -13.87
CA THR A 267 -4.22 48.76 -13.01
C THR A 267 -4.30 47.22 -12.92
N SER A 268 -4.76 46.76 -11.75
CA SER A 268 -5.47 45.51 -11.37
C SER A 268 -5.52 44.26 -12.27
N GLY A 269 -5.17 43.10 -11.66
CA GLY A 269 -5.88 41.82 -11.87
C GLY A 269 -5.00 40.61 -12.17
N ALA A 270 -4.52 39.88 -11.14
CA ALA A 270 -4.07 38.48 -11.29
C ALA A 270 -3.84 37.81 -9.92
N ALA A 271 -4.79 36.98 -9.48
CA ALA A 271 -4.56 35.94 -8.49
C ALA A 271 -4.72 34.59 -9.21
N GLY A 272 -3.74 33.71 -9.05
CA GLY A 272 -3.76 32.34 -9.57
C GLY A 272 -2.67 32.07 -10.60
N LYS A 273 -1.62 31.37 -10.15
CA LYS A 273 -0.56 30.62 -10.86
C LYS A 273 0.83 30.95 -10.28
N ARG A 274 1.13 30.31 -9.14
CA ARG A 274 2.51 30.06 -8.70
C ARG A 274 2.52 28.82 -7.79
N CYS A 275 2.55 27.64 -8.40
CA CYS A 275 3.00 26.39 -7.77
C CYS A 275 3.86 25.64 -8.79
N TYR A 276 4.87 24.92 -8.30
CA TYR A 276 5.96 24.21 -8.99
C TYR A 276 7.19 25.03 -9.39
N ARG A 277 8.03 25.38 -8.39
CA ARG A 277 9.49 25.45 -8.61
C ARG A 277 10.38 25.37 -7.37
N HIS A 278 9.91 24.87 -6.23
CA HIS A 278 10.80 24.73 -5.07
C HIS A 278 10.52 23.43 -4.35
N LEU A 279 11.32 22.40 -4.68
CA LEU A 279 11.72 21.23 -3.87
C LEU A 279 12.47 20.22 -4.76
N LEU A 280 13.45 20.72 -5.53
CA LEU A 280 14.45 19.88 -6.19
C LEU A 280 15.75 20.13 -5.46
N ASP A 281 15.99 19.39 -4.39
CA ASP A 281 17.35 19.21 -3.87
C ASP A 281 17.97 18.05 -4.67
N THR A 282 18.68 18.42 -5.73
CA THR A 282 19.28 17.50 -6.70
C THR A 282 20.66 17.10 -6.22
N ASN A 283 20.78 15.93 -5.58
CA ASN A 283 22.03 15.20 -5.39
C ASN A 283 21.75 13.69 -5.21
N GLY A 284 21.24 13.05 -6.26
CA GLY A 284 21.12 11.58 -6.37
C GLY A 284 21.94 11.07 -7.56
N PRO A 285 22.60 9.90 -7.47
CA PRO A 285 23.42 9.37 -8.54
C PRO A 285 22.56 9.03 -9.77
N THR A 286 23.07 9.41 -10.94
CA THR A 286 22.49 9.18 -12.25
C THR A 286 22.86 7.79 -12.75
N ASP A 287 21.93 6.84 -12.63
CA ASP A 287 21.95 5.59 -13.40
C ASP A 287 20.94 5.72 -14.55
N GLU A 288 21.19 5.07 -15.69
CA GLU A 288 20.60 5.30 -17.02
C GLU A 288 19.05 5.11 -17.18
N GLU A 289 18.28 5.02 -16.10
CA GLU A 289 16.84 4.72 -16.11
C GLU A 289 15.99 5.72 -15.29
N GLY A 290 15.98 7.00 -15.69
CA GLY A 290 15.03 8.00 -15.16
C GLY A 290 15.30 8.48 -13.72
N PHE A 291 14.76 9.65 -13.39
CA PHE A 291 15.04 10.34 -12.13
C PHE A 291 14.30 9.69 -10.94
N PHE A 292 15.04 9.16 -9.96
CA PHE A 292 14.51 8.70 -8.67
C PHE A 292 14.70 9.76 -7.60
N THR A 293 13.69 9.96 -6.77
CA THR A 293 13.72 10.89 -5.64
C THR A 293 14.12 10.14 -4.38
N ASN A 294 14.89 10.80 -3.51
CA ASN A 294 15.27 10.20 -2.22
C ASN A 294 14.07 10.15 -1.27
N GLY A 295 13.92 9.02 -0.59
CA GLY A 295 12.92 8.79 0.43
C GLY A 295 13.43 7.84 1.51
N ARG A 296 12.53 7.43 2.40
CA ARG A 296 12.76 6.41 3.40
C ARG A 296 11.50 5.58 3.62
N ALA A 297 11.66 4.43 4.25
CA ALA A 297 10.54 3.61 4.66
C ALA A 297 10.70 3.02 6.06
N THR A 298 9.56 2.90 6.74
CA THR A 298 9.35 1.96 7.85
C THR A 298 8.43 0.84 7.37
N TRP A 299 8.04 -0.03 8.29
CA TRP A 299 7.01 -1.01 8.01
C TRP A 299 6.00 -1.09 9.13
N PHE A 300 4.84 -1.63 8.77
CA PHE A 300 3.74 -1.94 9.66
C PHE A 300 3.16 -3.30 9.28
N GLU A 301 2.49 -3.94 10.23
CA GLU A 301 1.75 -5.17 9.98
C GLU A 301 0.65 -4.90 8.95
N HIS A 302 0.50 -5.80 7.97
CA HIS A 302 -0.39 -5.58 6.84
C HIS A 302 -1.78 -5.09 7.31
N PRO A 303 -2.29 -3.96 6.79
CA PRO A 303 -3.54 -3.42 7.26
C PRO A 303 -4.68 -4.32 6.79
N HIS A 304 -5.43 -4.91 7.71
CA HIS A 304 -6.69 -5.56 7.37
C HIS A 304 -7.72 -4.57 6.81
N THR A 305 -7.55 -3.26 7.08
CA THR A 305 -8.36 -2.15 6.55
C THR A 305 -7.48 -0.94 6.28
N GLY A 306 -7.60 -0.33 5.09
CA GLY A 306 -6.85 0.87 4.73
C GLY A 306 -7.69 2.16 4.76
N SER A 307 -7.08 3.27 5.21
CA SER A 307 -7.70 4.61 5.29
C SER A 307 -8.04 5.24 3.94
N CYS A 308 -7.60 4.64 2.82
CA CYS A 308 -7.93 5.09 1.47
C CYS A 308 -9.28 4.59 0.94
N GLY A 309 -10.12 3.96 1.79
CA GLY A 309 -11.48 3.58 1.41
C GLY A 309 -11.57 2.31 0.58
N TYR A 310 -10.51 1.51 0.53
CA TYR A 310 -10.48 0.22 -0.18
C TYR A 310 -11.24 -0.91 0.53
N GLY A 311 -11.67 -0.71 1.78
CA GLY A 311 -12.34 -1.75 2.57
C GLY A 311 -11.34 -2.74 3.18
N LYS A 312 -11.74 -4.01 3.31
CA LYS A 312 -10.82 -5.08 3.72
C LYS A 312 -9.84 -5.36 2.58
N LEU A 313 -8.55 -5.26 2.88
CA LEU A 313 -7.48 -5.51 1.90
C LEU A 313 -7.22 -7.01 1.70
N ASP A 314 -7.64 -7.81 2.68
CA ASP A 314 -7.76 -9.26 2.64
C ASP A 314 -8.77 -9.69 1.55
N GLY A 315 -8.28 -10.05 0.36
CA GLY A 315 -9.09 -10.56 -0.76
C GLY A 315 -9.39 -9.60 -1.92
N TYR A 316 -8.80 -8.40 -1.96
CA TYR A 316 -8.98 -7.44 -3.06
C TYR A 316 -7.67 -7.11 -3.78
N LYS A 317 -7.55 -7.49 -5.06
CA LYS A 317 -6.67 -6.97 -6.15
C LYS A 317 -5.16 -6.73 -5.88
N PHE A 318 -4.69 -6.63 -4.65
CA PHE A 318 -3.37 -6.17 -4.24
C PHE A 318 -2.85 -7.15 -3.19
N GLY A 319 -1.78 -7.88 -3.51
CA GLY A 319 -1.14 -8.78 -2.56
C GLY A 319 -0.50 -8.03 -1.40
N ARG A 320 -0.35 -8.71 -0.27
CA ARG A 320 0.23 -8.14 0.96
C ARG A 320 1.63 -7.54 0.77
N ASP A 321 2.34 -7.90 -0.29
CA ASP A 321 3.69 -7.42 -0.64
C ASP A 321 3.72 -6.22 -1.61
N ALA A 322 2.57 -5.64 -1.93
CA ALA A 322 2.42 -4.59 -2.94
C ALA A 322 1.69 -3.33 -2.44
N VAL A 323 1.65 -3.11 -1.12
CA VAL A 323 0.91 -1.99 -0.52
C VAL A 323 1.75 -1.18 0.46
N ALA A 324 1.38 0.09 0.65
CA ALA A 324 1.98 0.97 1.62
C ALA A 324 0.97 2.00 2.16
N ALA A 325 1.32 2.60 3.29
CA ALA A 325 0.70 3.80 3.83
C ALA A 325 1.58 5.02 3.54
N MET A 326 0.95 6.18 3.36
CA MET A 326 1.66 7.45 3.21
C MET A 326 1.31 8.42 4.35
N PRO A 327 2.25 9.23 4.84
CA PRO A 327 1.98 10.13 5.96
C PRO A 327 0.88 11.13 5.65
N ASP A 328 0.00 11.37 6.61
CA ASP A 328 -1.09 12.36 6.51
C ASP A 328 -0.60 13.80 6.29
N VAL A 329 0.64 14.08 6.71
CA VAL A 329 1.32 15.37 6.49
C VAL A 329 1.93 15.51 5.10
N ASN A 330 2.14 14.41 4.37
CA ASN A 330 2.74 14.44 3.06
C ASN A 330 1.84 15.23 2.08
N PRO A 331 2.37 16.25 1.38
CA PRO A 331 1.60 17.01 0.40
C PRO A 331 0.91 16.13 -0.66
N ASP A 332 1.55 15.03 -1.07
CA ASP A 332 0.97 14.11 -2.04
C ASP A 332 -0.23 13.37 -1.46
N TYR A 333 -0.21 13.02 -0.18
CA TYR A 333 -1.35 12.40 0.49
C TYR A 333 -2.55 13.36 0.53
N LYS A 334 -2.32 14.62 0.91
CA LYS A 334 -3.34 15.68 0.89
C LYS A 334 -3.86 16.01 -0.51
N ALA A 335 -3.06 15.74 -1.55
CA ALA A 335 -3.43 15.89 -2.95
C ALA A 335 -4.11 14.64 -3.54
N GLY A 336 -4.42 13.63 -2.71
CA GLY A 336 -5.08 12.38 -3.12
C GLY A 336 -4.09 11.30 -3.59
N ALA A 337 -3.14 10.92 -2.72
CA ALA A 337 -2.21 9.82 -3.00
C ALA A 337 -2.86 8.43 -2.93
N CYS A 338 -4.01 8.31 -2.29
CA CYS A 338 -4.79 7.07 -2.25
C CYS A 338 -4.99 6.50 -3.66
N GLY A 339 -4.53 5.27 -3.86
CA GLY A 339 -4.58 4.57 -5.14
C GLY A 339 -3.46 4.87 -6.13
N ARG A 340 -2.51 5.74 -5.78
CA ARG A 340 -1.32 5.98 -6.61
C ARG A 340 -0.30 4.88 -6.37
N CYS A 341 0.44 4.56 -7.44
CA CYS A 341 1.50 3.58 -7.40
C CYS A 341 2.87 4.22 -7.52
N TYR A 342 3.82 3.62 -6.82
CA TYR A 342 5.19 4.08 -6.75
C TYR A 342 6.11 2.90 -6.96
N GLU A 343 7.12 3.11 -7.80
CA GLU A 343 8.24 2.19 -7.90
C GLU A 343 9.29 2.59 -6.90
N LEU A 344 9.71 1.62 -6.08
CA LEU A 344 10.65 1.79 -4.99
C LEU A 344 11.87 0.91 -5.25
N LYS A 345 13.05 1.44 -4.93
CA LYS A 345 14.26 0.67 -4.72
C LYS A 345 14.86 1.01 -3.38
N CYS A 346 15.46 0.02 -2.73
CA CYS A 346 16.18 0.26 -1.49
C CYS A 346 17.47 1.04 -1.76
N ARG A 347 17.84 1.94 -0.85
CA ARG A 347 19.09 2.69 -0.90
C ARG A 347 19.68 2.80 0.50
N GLY A 348 20.99 2.60 0.61
CA GLY A 348 21.71 2.86 1.86
C GLY A 348 21.60 4.33 2.29
N ILE A 349 21.24 4.56 3.56
CA ILE A 349 21.18 5.89 4.17
C ILE A 349 21.74 5.88 5.59
N ARG A 350 22.04 7.05 6.13
CA ARG A 350 22.08 7.27 7.58
C ARG A 350 20.71 7.80 7.98
N ALA A 351 19.92 6.99 8.67
CA ALA A 351 18.57 7.32 9.06
C ALA A 351 18.60 8.23 10.29
N LEU A 352 18.37 9.52 10.06
CA LEU A 352 18.28 10.56 11.08
C LEU A 352 16.82 10.95 11.29
N SER A 353 16.38 11.04 12.54
CA SER A 353 15.11 11.71 12.86
C SER A 353 15.29 13.23 12.84
N ALA A 354 14.23 13.97 12.54
CA ALA A 354 14.23 15.43 12.47
C ALA A 354 14.61 16.11 13.81
N ASP A 355 14.39 15.42 14.93
CA ASP A 355 14.78 15.86 16.28
C ASP A 355 16.17 15.35 16.72
N GLY A 356 16.87 14.57 15.87
CA GLY A 356 18.18 13.99 16.16
C GLY A 356 18.17 12.86 17.20
N SER A 357 17.00 12.43 17.68
CA SER A 357 16.87 11.33 18.66
C SER A 357 17.15 9.94 18.08
N VAL A 358 17.16 9.81 16.76
CA VAL A 358 17.49 8.59 16.02
C VAL A 358 18.66 8.89 15.10
N ASP A 359 19.76 8.15 15.27
CA ASP A 359 20.91 8.16 14.37
C ASP A 359 21.33 6.71 14.10
N LEU A 360 20.80 6.17 13.01
CA LEU A 360 20.92 4.78 12.66
C LEU A 360 21.66 4.65 11.32
N ASP A 361 22.79 3.97 11.32
CA ASP A 361 23.44 3.58 10.07
C ASP A 361 22.61 2.48 9.39
N ARG A 362 22.17 2.76 8.17
CA ARG A 362 21.38 1.87 7.30
C ARG A 362 22.01 1.79 5.91
N SER A 363 23.31 2.05 5.81
CA SER A 363 24.07 1.87 4.57
C SER A 363 24.04 0.42 4.09
N ASP A 364 23.91 -0.54 5.01
CA ASP A 364 23.87 -1.98 4.80
C ASP A 364 22.46 -2.59 4.86
N ALA A 365 21.41 -1.77 4.93
CA ALA A 365 20.07 -2.26 5.24
C ALA A 365 19.37 -2.96 4.07
N CYS A 366 19.79 -2.68 2.83
CA CYS A 366 19.18 -3.21 1.63
C CYS A 366 19.72 -4.60 1.28
N TYR A 367 18.84 -5.52 0.88
CA TYR A 367 19.28 -6.78 0.28
C TYR A 367 19.99 -6.54 -1.05
N ASP A 368 19.38 -5.73 -1.90
CA ASP A 368 19.87 -5.39 -3.22
C ASP A 368 19.33 -4.01 -3.61
N SER A 369 20.23 -3.07 -3.90
CA SER A 369 19.87 -1.71 -4.32
C SER A 369 19.34 -1.63 -5.76
N THR A 370 19.43 -2.71 -6.53
CA THR A 370 18.89 -2.81 -7.89
C THR A 370 17.48 -3.37 -7.93
N THR A 371 17.05 -4.09 -6.87
CA THR A 371 15.70 -4.63 -6.75
C THR A 371 14.67 -3.50 -6.79
N ARG A 372 13.71 -3.65 -7.71
CA ARG A 372 12.57 -2.74 -7.88
C ARG A 372 11.31 -3.43 -7.40
N ILE A 373 10.52 -2.74 -6.60
CA ILE A 373 9.14 -3.16 -6.26
C ILE A 373 8.18 -2.04 -6.63
N VAL A 374 6.95 -2.40 -6.98
CA VAL A 374 5.88 -1.42 -7.19
C VAL A 374 4.85 -1.62 -6.08
N ILE A 375 4.53 -0.54 -5.38
CA ILE A 375 3.52 -0.54 -4.33
C ILE A 375 2.40 0.42 -4.67
N GLN A 376 1.22 0.21 -4.08
CA GLN A 376 0.11 1.15 -4.10
C GLN A 376 -0.17 1.72 -2.71
N ILE A 377 -0.52 3.01 -2.64
CA ILE A 377 -0.94 3.64 -1.40
C ILE A 377 -2.39 3.28 -1.08
N VAL A 378 -2.58 2.49 -0.03
CA VAL A 378 -3.90 2.01 0.42
C VAL A 378 -4.29 2.50 1.81
N ASP A 379 -3.33 3.07 2.55
CA ASP A 379 -3.54 3.53 3.91
C ASP A 379 -2.79 4.84 4.19
N THR A 380 -2.95 5.38 5.40
CA THR A 380 -2.21 6.53 5.89
C THR A 380 -1.51 6.22 7.20
N CYS A 381 -0.27 6.67 7.33
CA CYS A 381 0.38 6.71 8.64
C CYS A 381 0.15 8.10 9.27
N PRO A 382 -0.59 8.21 10.39
CA PRO A 382 -0.81 9.49 11.06
C PRO A 382 0.49 10.00 11.70
N CYS A 383 0.83 11.27 11.46
CA CYS A 383 2.02 11.90 12.05
C CYS A 383 1.89 12.10 13.58
N LYS A 384 0.69 12.40 14.06
CA LYS A 384 0.45 12.65 15.49
C LYS A 384 0.64 11.36 16.30
N GLY A 385 1.57 11.36 17.25
CA GLY A 385 1.98 10.19 18.04
C GLY A 385 3.06 9.32 17.37
N ASN A 386 3.35 9.54 16.08
CA ASN A 386 4.40 8.86 15.32
C ASN A 386 5.39 9.88 14.71
N GLU A 387 5.61 10.99 15.41
CA GLU A 387 6.32 12.15 14.87
C GLU A 387 7.73 11.80 14.42
N LYS A 388 8.36 10.80 15.04
CA LYS A 388 9.71 10.33 14.71
C LYS A 388 9.76 9.49 13.43
N TRP A 389 8.70 8.73 13.17
CA TRP A 389 8.69 7.66 12.18
C TRP A 389 8.06 8.11 10.87
N CYS A 390 6.85 8.68 10.93
CA CYS A 390 6.05 8.98 9.75
C CYS A 390 6.18 10.43 9.26
N CYS A 391 6.75 11.35 10.04
CA CYS A 391 6.91 12.74 9.61
C CYS A 391 8.21 13.42 10.08
N GLY A 392 9.04 12.72 10.84
CA GLY A 392 10.32 13.17 11.37
C GLY A 392 11.47 12.89 10.40
N ASP A 393 11.22 12.99 9.09
CA ASP A 393 12.04 12.34 8.07
C ASP A 393 13.26 13.12 7.59
N ALA A 394 13.71 14.13 8.34
CA ALA A 394 14.83 15.01 7.97
C ALA A 394 14.71 15.60 6.53
N GLY A 395 13.48 15.82 6.05
CA GLY A 395 13.19 16.35 4.71
C GLY A 395 13.02 15.30 3.61
N LEU A 396 13.08 14.00 3.92
CA LEU A 396 12.80 12.91 2.98
C LEU A 396 11.31 12.59 2.92
N VAL A 397 10.87 12.06 1.78
CA VAL A 397 9.51 11.49 1.67
C VAL A 397 9.49 10.11 2.31
N HIS A 398 8.48 9.86 3.14
CA HIS A 398 8.29 8.60 3.86
C HIS A 398 7.19 7.73 3.25
N PHE A 399 7.46 6.43 3.22
CA PHE A 399 6.51 5.36 2.89
C PHE A 399 6.50 4.35 4.04
N ASP A 400 5.34 4.06 4.61
CA ASP A 400 5.21 2.98 5.58
C ASP A 400 4.79 1.73 4.80
N LEU A 401 5.70 0.78 4.60
CA LEU A 401 5.45 -0.38 3.75
C LEU A 401 4.73 -1.47 4.54
N SER A 402 3.86 -2.26 3.89
CA SER A 402 3.42 -3.49 4.55
C SER A 402 4.63 -4.37 4.85
N ASP A 403 4.51 -5.17 5.90
CA ASP A 403 5.44 -6.21 6.30
C ASP A 403 5.99 -7.01 5.11
N GLY A 404 5.13 -7.45 4.18
CA GLY A 404 5.52 -8.16 2.96
C GLY A 404 6.28 -7.29 1.95
N ALA A 405 5.86 -6.05 1.73
CA ALA A 405 6.51 -5.14 0.79
C ALA A 405 7.90 -4.72 1.29
N PHE A 406 8.03 -4.50 2.60
CA PHE A 406 9.30 -4.19 3.24
C PHE A 406 10.27 -5.38 3.16
N ALA A 407 9.77 -6.58 3.43
CA ALA A 407 10.57 -7.82 3.37
C ALA A 407 11.13 -8.12 1.97
N ARG A 408 10.62 -7.48 0.91
CA ARG A 408 11.22 -7.56 -0.45
C ARG A 408 12.44 -6.65 -0.63
N LEU A 409 12.60 -5.64 0.21
CA LEU A 409 13.67 -4.62 0.09
C LEU A 409 14.74 -4.76 1.17
N ALA A 410 14.35 -5.13 2.39
CA ALA A 410 15.23 -5.18 3.55
C ALA A 410 14.73 -6.10 4.68
N PRO A 411 15.61 -6.52 5.61
CA PRO A 411 15.19 -7.25 6.81
C PRO A 411 14.30 -6.38 7.69
N GLN A 412 13.11 -6.87 8.05
CA GLN A 412 12.16 -6.16 8.93
C GLN A 412 12.79 -5.69 10.25
N GLY A 413 13.72 -6.47 10.80
CA GLY A 413 14.49 -6.08 12.01
C GLY A 413 15.36 -4.82 11.86
N LYS A 414 15.59 -4.32 10.64
CA LYS A 414 16.25 -3.01 10.42
C LYS A 414 15.33 -1.85 10.82
N GLY A 415 14.01 -2.08 10.82
CA GLY A 415 12.95 -1.14 11.21
C GLY A 415 12.74 0.00 10.21
N ILE A 416 13.81 0.72 9.90
CA ILE A 416 13.85 1.85 8.97
C ILE A 416 14.92 1.63 7.89
N ILE A 417 14.58 1.95 6.64
CA ILE A 417 15.48 1.88 5.49
C ILE A 417 15.40 3.14 4.63
N GLY A 418 16.42 3.35 3.81
CA GLY A 418 16.38 4.37 2.78
C GLY A 418 15.75 3.85 1.50
N LEU A 419 15.05 4.74 0.80
CA LEU A 419 14.45 4.45 -0.48
C LEU A 419 14.93 5.44 -1.53
N ALA A 420 14.92 4.99 -2.77
CA ALA A 420 14.76 5.86 -3.92
C ALA A 420 13.44 5.49 -4.61
N TRP A 421 12.62 6.49 -4.93
CA TRP A 421 11.25 6.25 -5.39
C TRP A 421 10.90 7.13 -6.60
N ARG A 422 9.92 6.68 -7.39
CA ARG A 422 9.26 7.50 -8.43
C ARG A 422 7.78 7.11 -8.60
N PRO A 423 6.90 8.04 -8.97
CA PRO A 423 5.51 7.70 -9.31
C PRO A 423 5.46 6.90 -10.62
N VAL A 424 4.62 5.88 -10.67
CA VAL A 424 4.44 5.01 -11.85
C VAL A 424 2.96 4.65 -12.07
N PRO A 425 2.56 4.25 -13.29
CA PRO A 425 1.24 3.67 -13.52
C PRO A 425 1.05 2.39 -12.71
N CYS A 426 -0.15 2.19 -12.15
CA CYS A 426 -0.45 1.01 -11.34
C CYS A 426 -0.51 -0.30 -12.13
N GLU A 427 -0.50 -0.26 -13.46
CA GLU A 427 -0.44 -1.44 -14.33
C GLU A 427 0.90 -2.19 -14.22
N LEU A 428 1.94 -1.52 -13.70
CA LEU A 428 3.25 -2.12 -13.41
C LEU A 428 3.28 -2.84 -12.04
N ALA A 429 2.29 -2.59 -11.18
CA ALA A 429 2.07 -3.38 -9.99
C ALA A 429 1.40 -4.68 -10.42
N GLY A 430 2.18 -5.74 -10.69
CA GLY A 430 1.63 -7.09 -10.63
C GLY A 430 0.89 -7.27 -9.29
N ASN A 431 -0.14 -8.12 -9.23
CA ASN A 431 -1.08 -8.27 -8.10
C ASN A 431 -0.45 -8.72 -6.74
N GLY A 432 0.83 -8.46 -6.49
CA GLY A 432 1.60 -9.12 -5.44
C GLY A 432 1.73 -10.62 -5.74
N THR A 433 2.54 -11.33 -4.96
CA THR A 433 2.82 -12.76 -5.18
C THR A 433 2.18 -13.70 -4.16
N ALA A 434 1.49 -13.19 -3.14
CA ALA A 434 0.88 -14.01 -2.09
C ALA A 434 -0.64 -13.80 -2.01
N SER A 435 -1.41 -14.90 -1.99
CA SER A 435 -2.87 -14.86 -1.85
C SER A 435 -3.28 -14.77 -0.37
N GLU A 436 -4.49 -14.28 -0.13
CA GLU A 436 -5.12 -14.28 1.19
C GLU A 436 -5.21 -15.69 1.81
N GLN A 437 -5.37 -16.71 0.96
CA GLN A 437 -5.48 -18.10 1.36
C GLN A 437 -4.16 -18.64 1.91
N ASP A 438 -3.03 -18.28 1.29
CA ASP A 438 -1.69 -18.68 1.72
C ASP A 438 -1.36 -18.18 3.14
N TRP A 439 -1.92 -17.03 3.54
CA TRP A 439 -1.71 -16.44 4.86
C TRP A 439 -2.75 -16.86 5.90
N GLN A 440 -4.01 -17.11 5.52
CA GLN A 440 -5.02 -17.68 6.44
C GLN A 440 -4.61 -19.07 6.94
N GLU A 441 -3.95 -19.85 6.10
CA GLU A 441 -3.32 -21.13 6.50
C GLU A 441 -2.13 -20.92 7.46
N MET A 442 -1.43 -19.77 7.39
CA MET A 442 -0.35 -19.38 8.31
C MET A 442 -0.83 -18.76 9.62
N GLU A 443 -1.99 -18.10 9.66
CA GLU A 443 -2.60 -17.48 10.85
C GLU A 443 -3.28 -18.51 11.75
N GLN A 444 -3.77 -19.63 11.20
CA GLN A 444 -4.41 -20.70 11.98
C GLN A 444 -3.46 -21.51 12.89
N ALA A 445 -2.18 -21.14 13.00
CA ALA A 445 -1.20 -21.77 13.86
C ALA A 445 -1.16 -21.18 15.31
N VAL A 446 -2.22 -21.52 16.06
CA VAL A 446 -2.30 -21.82 17.52
C VAL A 446 -1.90 -20.76 18.59
N ASP A 447 -2.94 -20.25 19.29
CA ASP A 447 -2.94 -19.43 20.53
C ASP A 447 -2.48 -20.15 21.83
N ALA A 448 -1.93 -21.36 21.75
CA ALA A 448 -1.78 -22.26 22.92
C ALA A 448 -0.48 -22.08 23.74
N GLY A 449 0.29 -21.02 23.50
CA GLY A 449 1.63 -20.88 24.06
C GLY A 449 2.66 -21.73 23.30
N ALA A 450 3.87 -21.18 23.14
CA ALA A 450 4.92 -21.83 22.37
C ALA A 450 5.65 -22.91 23.17
N SER A 451 5.93 -24.05 22.54
CA SER A 451 6.74 -25.12 23.15
C SER A 451 8.21 -24.73 23.27
N LEU A 452 8.94 -25.34 24.20
CA LEU A 452 10.41 -25.20 24.27
C LEU A 452 11.11 -25.91 23.11
N GLU A 453 10.50 -26.95 22.56
CA GLU A 453 10.92 -27.57 21.31
C GLU A 453 10.45 -26.69 20.14
N VAL A 454 11.38 -26.21 19.31
CA VAL A 454 11.11 -25.24 18.24
C VAL A 454 10.95 -25.94 16.91
N PHE A 455 11.85 -26.88 16.62
CA PHE A 455 11.87 -27.62 15.35
C PHE A 455 12.59 -28.96 15.53
N ALA A 456 11.94 -30.06 15.21
CA ALA A 456 12.52 -31.40 15.29
C ALA A 456 11.94 -32.33 14.22
N GLY A 457 12.76 -33.20 13.63
CA GLY A 457 12.28 -34.22 12.67
C GLY A 457 11.65 -33.69 11.36
N GLY A 458 11.74 -32.39 11.07
CA GLY A 458 11.03 -31.76 9.96
C GLY A 458 9.68 -31.15 10.32
N GLU A 459 9.35 -31.07 11.61
CA GLU A 459 8.11 -30.50 12.11
C GLU A 459 8.43 -29.31 13.01
N LEU A 460 7.55 -28.31 13.00
CA LEU A 460 7.61 -27.17 13.91
C LEU A 460 6.99 -27.55 15.25
N GLY A 461 7.59 -27.04 16.33
CA GLY A 461 6.99 -27.11 17.65
C GLY A 461 5.67 -26.35 17.74
N GLN A 462 4.86 -26.68 18.74
CA GLN A 462 3.59 -26.01 18.97
C GLN A 462 3.79 -24.49 19.11
N GLY A 463 3.01 -23.71 18.36
CA GLY A 463 3.06 -22.25 18.39
C GLY A 463 4.25 -21.60 17.66
N TRP A 464 5.11 -22.40 17.00
CA TRP A 464 6.21 -21.90 16.19
C TRP A 464 5.87 -21.83 14.71
N LYS A 465 6.38 -20.80 14.06
CA LYS A 465 6.37 -20.58 12.61
C LYS A 465 7.81 -20.51 12.10
N LYS A 466 7.97 -20.66 10.79
CA LYS A 466 9.24 -20.50 10.08
C LYS A 466 9.09 -19.46 8.98
N THR A 467 10.02 -18.52 8.89
CA THR A 467 10.19 -17.64 7.73
C THR A 467 11.58 -17.82 7.15
N VAL A 468 11.68 -17.93 5.84
CA VAL A 468 12.95 -17.80 5.10
C VAL A 468 12.93 -16.44 4.44
N TYR A 469 14.05 -15.73 4.43
CA TYR A 469 14.16 -14.40 3.81
C TYR A 469 15.49 -14.28 3.05
N GLY A 470 15.50 -13.48 1.98
CA GLY A 470 16.64 -13.33 1.08
C GLY A 470 16.27 -13.70 -0.35
N ASP A 471 17.18 -14.38 -1.05
CA ASP A 471 17.10 -14.64 -2.49
C ASP A 471 16.66 -16.07 -2.87
N ASP A 472 16.41 -16.95 -1.89
CA ASP A 472 15.85 -18.29 -2.13
C ASP A 472 14.32 -18.26 -2.18
N LEU A 473 13.78 -17.74 -3.29
CA LEU A 473 12.34 -17.60 -3.52
C LEU A 473 11.57 -18.91 -3.29
N LYS A 474 12.16 -20.07 -3.63
CA LYS A 474 11.47 -21.36 -3.51
C LYS A 474 11.27 -21.77 -2.04
N ALA A 475 12.31 -21.58 -1.23
CA ALA A 475 12.30 -21.85 0.20
C ALA A 475 11.36 -20.92 0.99
N MET A 476 11.08 -19.72 0.48
CA MET A 476 10.16 -18.76 1.10
C MET A 476 8.69 -19.19 1.03
N TYR A 477 8.27 -19.82 -0.07
CA TYR A 477 6.84 -20.05 -0.33
C TYR A 477 6.35 -21.49 -0.10
N THR A 478 7.24 -22.45 0.15
CA THR A 478 6.85 -23.85 0.36
C THR A 478 7.58 -24.45 1.54
N TYR A 479 6.82 -24.84 2.58
CA TYR A 479 7.39 -25.38 3.83
C TYR A 479 8.35 -26.54 3.58
N ASP A 480 7.95 -27.49 2.74
CA ASP A 480 8.71 -28.72 2.43
C ASP A 480 9.93 -28.50 1.53
N SER A 481 10.01 -27.41 0.76
CA SER A 481 11.10 -27.24 -0.21
C SER A 481 12.46 -26.99 0.44
N SER A 482 12.45 -26.53 1.69
CA SER A 482 13.65 -26.34 2.51
C SER A 482 13.87 -27.50 3.49
N LEU A 483 13.06 -28.56 3.46
CA LEU A 483 13.26 -29.74 4.30
C LEU A 483 14.07 -30.81 3.56
N VAL A 484 15.22 -31.16 4.11
CA VAL A 484 16.15 -32.15 3.53
C VAL A 484 16.27 -33.36 4.47
N PRO A 485 16.16 -34.60 3.97
CA PRO A 485 16.32 -35.80 4.81
C PRO A 485 17.72 -35.91 5.42
N VAL A 486 17.78 -36.46 6.63
CA VAL A 486 19.03 -36.70 7.39
C VAL A 486 19.28 -38.21 7.48
N GLU A 487 20.54 -38.64 7.38
CA GLU A 487 20.94 -40.06 7.29
C GLU A 487 20.48 -40.93 8.46
N GLN A 488 20.36 -40.37 9.67
CA GLN A 488 19.89 -41.09 10.86
C GLN A 488 18.35 -41.11 11.02
N GLY A 489 17.61 -40.65 10.01
CA GLY A 489 16.16 -40.44 10.08
C GLY A 489 15.79 -39.00 10.46
N GLY A 490 14.60 -38.56 10.03
CA GLY A 490 14.12 -37.19 10.20
C GLY A 490 14.53 -36.25 9.06
N ARG A 491 14.18 -34.96 9.19
CA ARG A 491 14.45 -33.91 8.22
C ARG A 491 15.07 -32.69 8.90
N ALA A 492 15.98 -32.03 8.21
CA ALA A 492 16.60 -30.77 8.61
C ALA A 492 16.07 -29.62 7.75
N LEU A 493 16.07 -28.41 8.31
CA LEU A 493 15.81 -27.20 7.55
C LEU A 493 17.11 -26.74 6.90
N CYS A 494 17.16 -26.77 5.57
CA CYS A 494 18.28 -26.32 4.76
C CYS A 494 17.85 -25.23 3.78
N THR A 495 18.58 -24.12 3.74
CA THR A 495 18.41 -23.04 2.75
C THR A 495 19.75 -22.54 2.26
N THR A 496 19.81 -21.92 1.07
CA THR A 496 21.01 -21.25 0.56
C THR A 496 20.72 -19.81 0.24
N VAL A 497 21.29 -18.91 1.03
CA VAL A 497 20.94 -17.49 1.03
C VAL A 497 22.16 -16.63 0.76
N GLY A 498 21.97 -15.54 0.03
CA GLY A 498 22.94 -14.48 -0.15
C GLY A 498 23.29 -13.77 1.17
N GLN A 499 24.16 -12.77 1.09
CA GLN A 499 24.52 -11.96 2.25
C GLN A 499 23.25 -11.32 2.85
N TYR A 500 23.13 -11.37 4.18
CA TYR A 500 21.98 -10.96 5.00
C TYR A 500 20.68 -11.72 4.79
N GLY A 501 20.65 -12.71 3.90
CA GLY A 501 19.57 -13.67 3.87
C GLY A 501 19.71 -14.69 5.00
N GLY A 502 18.62 -15.40 5.29
CA GLY A 502 18.55 -16.30 6.42
C GLY A 502 17.18 -16.94 6.60
N PHE A 503 16.95 -17.40 7.81
CA PHE A 503 15.63 -17.84 8.24
C PHE A 503 15.48 -17.61 9.74
N ASP A 504 14.23 -17.57 10.18
CA ASP A 504 13.90 -17.48 11.59
C ASP A 504 12.76 -18.43 11.96
N PHE A 505 12.76 -18.81 13.23
CA PHE A 505 11.62 -19.40 13.90
C PHE A 505 11.03 -18.36 14.86
N HIS A 506 9.74 -18.12 14.78
CA HIS A 506 9.06 -17.14 15.64
C HIS A 506 7.68 -17.63 16.06
N THR A 507 7.13 -17.07 17.15
CA THR A 507 5.78 -17.42 17.61
C THR A 507 4.73 -16.48 17.02
N ALA A 508 3.48 -16.95 16.93
CA ALA A 508 2.36 -16.10 16.45
C ALA A 508 2.01 -14.94 17.39
N ALA A 509 2.09 -15.16 18.71
CA ALA A 509 1.66 -14.19 19.71
C ALA A 509 2.82 -13.31 20.21
N GLU A 510 2.59 -12.00 20.24
CA GLU A 510 3.55 -11.00 20.74
C GLU A 510 3.86 -11.17 22.24
N SER A 511 2.91 -11.72 23.00
CA SER A 511 2.95 -11.81 24.47
C SER A 511 3.54 -13.11 25.01
N THR A 512 4.14 -13.96 24.17
CA THR A 512 4.73 -15.22 24.64
C THR A 512 5.98 -14.97 25.48
N THR A 513 6.13 -15.70 26.59
CA THR A 513 7.29 -15.60 27.49
C THR A 513 8.21 -16.82 27.41
N VAL A 514 8.26 -17.48 26.24
CA VAL A 514 8.90 -18.80 26.07
C VAL A 514 10.40 -18.82 26.43
N PHE A 515 11.07 -17.67 26.41
CA PHE A 515 12.48 -17.52 26.81
C PHE A 515 12.68 -17.03 28.24
N GLU A 516 11.62 -16.67 28.98
CA GLU A 516 11.71 -16.08 30.32
C GLU A 516 12.45 -17.00 31.30
N ASN A 517 12.22 -18.31 31.18
CA ASN A 517 12.88 -19.35 31.98
C ASN A 517 13.95 -20.13 31.20
N GLY A 518 14.35 -19.63 30.03
CA GLY A 518 15.40 -20.23 29.22
C GLY A 518 16.81 -20.00 29.81
N GLU A 519 17.65 -21.01 29.72
CA GLU A 519 19.09 -20.93 29.96
C GLU A 519 19.84 -20.65 28.66
N ALA A 520 19.48 -21.37 27.60
CA ALA A 520 20.20 -21.36 26.34
C ALA A 520 19.33 -21.80 25.16
N VAL A 521 19.86 -21.59 23.96
CA VAL A 521 19.35 -22.21 22.74
C VAL A 521 20.32 -23.31 22.30
N GLU A 522 19.77 -24.50 22.07
CA GLU A 522 20.49 -25.67 21.57
C GLU A 522 19.95 -26.08 20.20
N TYR A 523 20.84 -26.39 19.27
CA TYR A 523 20.50 -26.89 17.94
C TYR A 523 21.67 -27.63 17.31
N TRP A 524 21.40 -28.40 16.26
CA TRP A 524 22.45 -28.98 15.42
C TRP A 524 22.56 -28.19 14.12
N VAL A 525 23.78 -27.96 13.66
CA VAL A 525 24.06 -27.24 12.42
C VAL A 525 25.03 -28.02 11.54
N ARG A 526 24.85 -27.90 10.22
CA ARG A 526 25.76 -28.44 9.22
C ARG A 526 25.84 -27.48 8.02
N ALA A 527 27.01 -27.36 7.42
CA ALA A 527 27.13 -26.67 6.13
C ALA A 527 26.51 -27.55 5.02
N PRO A 528 25.81 -27.00 4.03
CA PRO A 528 25.30 -27.78 2.89
C PRO A 528 26.45 -28.54 2.19
N ALA A 529 26.11 -29.64 1.53
CA ALA A 529 27.09 -30.51 0.86
C ALA A 529 27.98 -29.71 -0.11
N GLY A 530 29.29 -29.68 0.16
CA GLY A 530 30.30 -29.02 -0.67
C GLY A 530 30.94 -27.74 -0.11
N GLY A 531 30.51 -27.24 1.07
CA GLY A 531 31.09 -26.04 1.71
C GLY A 531 32.20 -26.32 2.74
N SER A 532 33.18 -25.41 2.85
CA SER A 532 34.36 -25.51 3.74
C SER A 532 34.14 -24.94 5.15
N GLY A 533 33.05 -25.34 5.84
CA GLY A 533 32.75 -24.92 7.21
C GLY A 533 31.43 -24.16 7.37
N ILE A 534 31.08 -23.83 8.62
CA ILE A 534 29.82 -23.18 8.99
C ILE A 534 29.73 -21.72 8.50
N GLY A 535 30.81 -21.14 7.96
CA GLY A 535 30.82 -19.76 7.43
C GLY A 535 30.63 -18.70 8.52
N ASP A 536 30.57 -17.42 8.12
CA ASP A 536 30.26 -16.31 9.04
C ASP A 536 28.74 -16.20 9.25
N LEU A 537 28.17 -17.24 9.85
CA LEU A 537 26.77 -17.27 10.23
C LEU A 537 26.62 -16.73 11.63
N VAL A 538 25.63 -15.86 11.82
CA VAL A 538 25.27 -15.32 13.13
C VAL A 538 23.86 -15.74 13.51
N MET A 539 23.66 -15.85 14.82
CA MET A 539 22.37 -16.05 15.44
C MET A 539 21.94 -14.79 16.18
N ARG A 540 20.64 -14.47 16.09
CA ARG A 540 20.01 -13.36 16.78
C ARG A 540 18.78 -13.84 17.53
N LEU A 541 18.57 -13.26 18.71
CA LEU A 541 17.33 -13.41 19.48
C LEU A 541 16.56 -12.10 19.43
N GLY A 542 15.24 -12.19 19.33
CA GLY A 542 14.39 -11.01 19.33
C GLY A 542 12.93 -11.36 19.43
N ASN A 543 12.09 -10.47 18.90
CA ASN A 543 10.66 -10.68 18.84
C ASN A 543 10.03 -10.27 17.51
N VAL A 544 8.78 -10.68 17.32
CA VAL A 544 7.99 -10.44 16.10
C VAL A 544 7.75 -8.95 15.82
N ILE A 545 7.63 -8.12 16.86
CA ILE A 545 7.53 -6.66 16.73
C ILE A 545 8.86 -5.95 16.42
N GLY A 546 9.93 -6.71 16.12
CA GLY A 546 11.19 -6.17 15.60
C GLY A 546 12.24 -5.80 16.64
N ARG A 547 11.98 -5.96 17.94
CA ARG A 547 12.98 -5.74 18.99
C ARG A 547 13.95 -6.91 19.06
N THR A 548 15.23 -6.65 19.31
CA THR A 548 16.28 -7.68 19.34
C THR A 548 17.15 -7.56 20.58
N CYS A 549 17.82 -8.64 20.95
CA CYS A 549 18.90 -8.55 21.92
C CYS A 549 20.06 -7.73 21.33
N THR A 550 20.82 -7.03 22.17
CA THR A 550 21.79 -6.04 21.69
C THR A 550 23.02 -6.64 21.03
N LYS A 551 23.19 -7.96 21.10
CA LYS A 551 24.34 -8.67 20.55
C LYS A 551 23.91 -9.90 19.76
N GLU A 552 24.47 -10.03 18.56
CA GLU A 552 24.43 -11.25 17.77
C GLU A 552 25.60 -12.17 18.16
N VAL A 553 25.40 -13.46 18.01
CA VAL A 553 26.40 -14.47 18.37
C VAL A 553 26.78 -15.26 17.13
N SER A 554 28.07 -15.39 16.84
CA SER A 554 28.52 -16.28 15.76
C SER A 554 28.13 -17.71 16.09
N VAL A 555 27.55 -18.43 15.11
CA VAL A 555 27.19 -19.84 15.25
C VAL A 555 28.42 -20.69 15.60
N SER A 556 29.61 -20.27 15.16
CA SER A 556 30.87 -20.95 15.47
C SER A 556 31.35 -20.78 16.92
N ALA A 557 30.82 -19.81 17.67
CA ALA A 557 31.24 -19.46 19.03
C ALA A 557 30.51 -20.25 20.14
N GLY A 558 29.73 -21.28 19.80
CA GLY A 558 28.97 -22.08 20.76
C GLY A 558 29.85 -22.93 21.70
N LEU A 559 29.33 -23.24 22.88
CA LEU A 559 30.09 -23.84 23.99
C LEU A 559 30.33 -25.35 23.88
N THR A 560 29.54 -26.06 23.08
CA THR A 560 29.70 -27.51 22.86
C THR A 560 29.95 -27.78 21.39
N GLN A 561 30.78 -28.79 21.09
CA GLN A 561 31.10 -29.22 19.72
C GLN A 561 31.03 -30.76 19.64
N ASP A 562 29.89 -31.34 20.04
CA ASP A 562 29.64 -32.73 19.70
C ASP A 562 29.43 -32.80 18.19
N VAL A 563 30.34 -33.47 17.49
CA VAL A 563 30.27 -33.66 16.04
C VAL A 563 29.85 -35.10 15.76
N VAL A 564 28.68 -35.27 15.17
CA VAL A 564 28.13 -36.59 14.80
C VAL A 564 27.66 -36.51 13.35
N ASP A 565 28.19 -37.37 12.48
CA ASP A 565 27.81 -37.48 11.05
C ASP A 565 27.79 -36.14 10.30
N GLY A 566 28.81 -35.32 10.55
CA GLY A 566 28.97 -33.99 9.94
C GLY A 566 28.06 -32.90 10.52
N TRP A 567 27.23 -33.20 11.51
CA TRP A 567 26.45 -32.22 12.27
C TRP A 567 27.19 -31.82 13.53
N THR A 568 27.23 -30.53 13.84
CA THR A 568 27.79 -30.00 15.07
C THR A 568 26.66 -29.55 15.99
N ARG A 569 26.61 -30.06 17.22
CA ARG A 569 25.67 -29.57 18.24
C ARG A 569 26.19 -28.28 18.85
N VAL A 570 25.42 -27.21 18.74
CA VAL A 570 25.77 -25.87 19.20
C VAL A 570 24.88 -25.49 20.39
N TYR A 571 25.50 -24.87 21.39
CA TYR A 571 24.84 -24.37 22.60
C TYR A 571 25.22 -22.90 22.81
N HIS A 572 24.22 -22.02 22.79
CA HIS A 572 24.38 -20.58 23.04
C HIS A 572 23.57 -20.16 24.27
N PRO A 573 24.23 -19.78 25.39
CA PRO A 573 23.54 -19.20 26.53
C PRO A 573 22.76 -17.95 26.13
N ILE A 574 21.54 -17.79 26.63
CA ILE A 574 20.73 -16.58 26.34
C ILE A 574 21.48 -15.31 26.81
N SER A 575 22.27 -15.42 27.87
CA SER A 575 23.12 -14.33 28.37
C SER A 575 24.17 -13.84 27.36
N ALA A 576 24.59 -14.67 26.39
CA ALA A 576 25.58 -14.29 25.38
C ALA A 576 25.06 -13.24 24.38
N PHE A 577 23.74 -13.13 24.24
CA PHE A 577 23.07 -12.19 23.34
C PHE A 577 22.83 -10.81 23.97
N GLU A 578 23.14 -10.65 25.27
CA GLU A 578 23.01 -9.37 25.99
C GLU A 578 21.60 -8.74 25.89
N CYS A 579 20.55 -9.54 26.10
CA CYS A 579 19.15 -9.10 26.03
C CYS A 579 18.80 -8.10 27.14
N LYS A 580 18.69 -6.82 26.80
CA LYS A 580 18.42 -5.70 27.72
C LYS A 580 17.29 -4.82 27.18
N ASP A 581 16.52 -4.22 28.09
CA ASP A 581 15.56 -3.18 27.72
C ASP A 581 16.30 -1.90 27.30
N MET A 582 16.06 -1.47 26.06
CA MET A 582 16.61 -0.25 25.46
C MET A 582 15.49 0.59 24.85
N GLY A 583 14.30 0.57 25.46
CA GLY A 583 13.11 1.26 24.94
C GLY A 583 12.56 0.56 23.70
N ASP A 584 12.50 1.27 22.57
CA ASP A 584 11.84 0.78 21.35
C ASP A 584 12.65 -0.30 20.60
N TYR A 585 13.93 -0.51 20.93
CA TYR A 585 14.85 -1.34 20.13
C TYR A 585 15.34 -2.61 20.84
N GLY A 586 15.38 -2.62 22.17
CA GLY A 586 15.91 -3.72 22.97
C GLY A 586 14.83 -4.68 23.44
N ALA A 587 15.14 -5.97 23.44
CA ALA A 587 14.26 -7.00 24.01
C ALA A 587 14.86 -7.60 25.29
N THR A 588 14.04 -7.70 26.33
CA THR A 588 14.35 -8.49 27.53
C THR A 588 13.98 -9.96 27.32
N PRO A 589 14.55 -10.92 28.09
CA PRO A 589 14.21 -12.34 27.94
C PRO A 589 12.71 -12.68 27.98
N SER A 590 11.91 -11.94 28.75
CA SER A 590 10.45 -12.12 28.81
C SER A 590 9.70 -11.61 27.59
N GLN A 591 10.36 -10.87 26.71
CA GLN A 591 9.78 -10.32 25.47
C GLN A 591 10.26 -11.08 24.23
N LEU A 592 11.18 -12.03 24.36
CA LEU A 592 11.71 -12.77 23.22
C LEU A 592 10.71 -13.81 22.74
N ASN A 593 10.58 -13.90 21.42
CA ASN A 593 9.76 -14.91 20.78
C ASN A 593 10.23 -15.25 19.34
N ARG A 594 11.48 -14.91 18.99
CA ARG A 594 12.11 -15.18 17.68
C ARG A 594 13.57 -15.62 17.80
N LEU A 595 13.92 -16.65 17.03
CA LEU A 595 15.26 -17.22 16.81
C LEU A 595 15.64 -17.02 15.34
N GLN A 596 16.73 -16.31 15.05
CA GLN A 596 17.07 -15.94 13.68
C GLN A 596 18.51 -16.34 13.34
N TRP A 597 18.70 -16.96 12.18
CA TRP A 597 20.01 -17.26 11.58
C TRP A 597 20.21 -16.38 10.35
N GLU A 598 21.36 -15.73 10.26
CA GLU A 598 21.66 -14.78 9.18
C GLU A 598 23.07 -15.02 8.63
N ASN A 599 23.21 -14.92 7.31
CA ASN A 599 24.50 -14.96 6.63
C ASN A 599 25.17 -13.59 6.63
N LYS A 600 26.35 -13.44 7.26
CA LYS A 600 27.13 -12.19 7.20
C LYS A 600 28.18 -12.18 6.10
N GLN A 601 28.50 -13.33 5.54
CA GLN A 601 29.53 -13.47 4.53
C GLN A 601 29.08 -12.88 3.19
N SER A 602 30.03 -12.31 2.45
CA SER A 602 29.79 -11.92 1.06
C SER A 602 29.56 -13.15 0.17
N GLY A 603 28.45 -13.14 -0.56
CA GLY A 603 28.04 -14.25 -1.42
C GLY A 603 27.03 -15.20 -0.76
N LYS A 604 26.76 -16.32 -1.44
CA LYS A 604 25.78 -17.31 -0.97
C LYS A 604 26.40 -18.27 0.03
N GLN A 605 25.72 -18.46 1.15
CA GLN A 605 26.04 -19.45 2.17
C GLN A 605 24.81 -20.31 2.39
N GLY A 606 24.98 -21.63 2.41
CA GLY A 606 23.90 -22.49 2.87
C GLY A 606 23.97 -22.76 4.36
N ILE A 607 22.79 -22.94 4.93
CA ILE A 607 22.55 -23.08 6.34
C ILE A 607 21.62 -24.27 6.50
N CYS A 608 22.07 -25.29 7.23
CA CYS A 608 21.23 -26.41 7.61
C CYS A 608 21.15 -26.54 9.13
N VAL A 609 19.94 -26.55 9.70
CA VAL A 609 19.71 -26.78 11.13
C VAL A 609 18.70 -27.90 11.40
N LYS A 610 18.85 -28.59 12.53
CA LYS A 610 17.88 -29.57 13.05
C LYS A 610 17.86 -29.56 14.58
N ASP A 611 16.78 -30.12 15.13
CA ASP A 611 16.56 -30.33 16.57
C ASP A 611 16.82 -29.05 17.40
N VAL A 612 16.15 -27.97 17.01
CA VAL A 612 16.23 -26.64 17.64
C VAL A 612 15.33 -26.61 18.87
N LYS A 613 15.88 -26.22 20.02
CA LYS A 613 15.14 -26.10 21.28
C LYS A 613 15.70 -25.02 22.20
N ILE A 614 14.82 -24.52 23.07
CA ILE A 614 15.17 -23.65 24.19
C ILE A 614 15.37 -24.54 25.42
N VAL A 615 16.56 -24.51 26.00
CA VAL A 615 16.91 -25.29 27.19
C VAL A 615 16.43 -24.51 28.42
N PRO A 616 15.59 -25.08 29.30
CA PRO A 616 15.15 -24.39 30.51
C PRO A 616 16.26 -24.33 31.56
N ARG A 617 16.27 -23.30 32.40
CA ARG A 617 17.18 -23.25 33.57
C ARG A 617 16.83 -24.38 34.53
N VAL A 618 17.82 -25.21 34.86
CA VAL A 618 17.68 -26.20 35.93
C VAL A 618 17.59 -25.43 37.26
N ALA A 619 16.47 -25.57 37.98
CA ALA A 619 16.37 -25.06 39.34
C ALA A 619 17.44 -25.76 40.19
N SER A 620 18.41 -24.99 40.70
CA SER A 620 19.35 -25.51 41.68
C SER A 620 18.57 -26.01 42.89
N PHE A 621 18.56 -27.32 43.10
CA PHE A 621 18.17 -27.90 44.39
C PHE A 621 19.20 -27.42 45.42
N ASP A 622 18.88 -26.33 46.12
CA ASP A 622 19.62 -25.94 47.30
C ASP A 622 19.51 -27.06 48.33
N GLY A 623 20.66 -27.67 48.62
CA GLY A 623 20.83 -28.60 49.71
C GLY A 623 20.54 -27.91 51.05
N ALA A 624 19.30 -28.05 51.52
CA ALA A 624 18.92 -27.75 52.88
C ALA A 624 17.88 -28.78 53.35
N GLY A 625 18.37 -29.96 53.74
CA GLY A 625 17.52 -31.05 54.23
C GLY A 625 18.31 -32.09 55.00
N ARG A 626 18.93 -31.69 56.11
CA ARG A 626 19.20 -32.64 57.20
C ARG A 626 17.85 -33.24 57.64
N ARG A 627 17.68 -34.55 57.47
CA ARG A 627 17.36 -35.50 58.54
C ARG A 627 17.75 -36.90 58.11
#